data_AF-A0A0P9D748-F1
#
_entry.id   AF-A0A0P9D748-F1
#
_cell.length_a   1.000
_cell.length_b   1.000
_cell.length_c   1.000
_cell.angle_alpha   90.00
_cell.angle_beta   90.00
_cell.angle_gamma   90.00
#
_symmetry.space_group_name_H-M   'P 1'
#
loop_
_entity.id
_entity.type
_entity.pdbx_description
1 polymer ?
#
loop_
_entity_poly.entity_id
_entity_poly.type
_entity_poly.pdbx_seq_one_letter_code
_entity_poly.pdbx_strand_id
1 'polypeptide(L)'
;YQGAVASALANLGELGEAFALAQGIARPLDQARALAAVARAAAPADAQLAQRALAFAFQHAAELGRAETLRCLEWAAPTLAQLGGVDLLLAAASAIDEIDSWWA
;
A
#
# COMPACT_ATOMS: atom_id res chain seq x y z
N TYR A 1 16.50 -4.75 0.02
CA TYR A 1 17.13 -3.58 0.67
C TYR A 1 16.34 -2.29 0.49
N GLN A 2 15.89 -1.95 -0.73
CA GLN A 2 15.19 -0.68 -1.01
C GLN A 2 13.93 -0.42 -0.15
N GLY A 3 13.09 -1.42 0.13
CA GLY A 3 11.88 -1.23 0.96
C GLY A 3 12.16 -0.84 2.42
N ALA A 4 13.28 -1.29 3.00
CA ALA A 4 13.67 -0.90 4.35
C ALA A 4 14.19 0.54 4.38
N VAL A 5 14.89 0.98 3.32
CA VAL A 5 15.37 2.36 3.15
C VAL A 5 14.20 3.31 2.97
N ALA A 6 13.21 2.96 2.15
CA ALA A 6 11.97 3.75 2.02
C ALA A 6 11.24 3.91 3.35
N SER A 7 11.16 2.85 4.15
CA SER A 7 10.55 2.91 5.49
C SER A 7 11.34 3.82 6.46
N ALA A 8 12.67 3.77 6.39
CA ALA A 8 13.53 4.63 7.21
C ALA A 8 13.40 6.11 6.82
N LEU A 9 13.40 6.41 5.52
CA LEU A 9 13.17 7.77 5.00
C LEU A 9 11.81 8.31 5.42
N ALA A 10 10.77 7.48 5.36
CA ALA A 10 9.44 7.90 5.77
C ALA A 10 9.36 8.24 7.27
N ASN A 11 10.06 7.48 8.13
CA ASN A 11 10.17 7.79 9.56
C ASN A 11 11.02 9.04 9.86
N LEU A 12 11.92 9.41 8.95
CA LEU A 12 12.74 10.63 9.05
C LEU A 12 12.01 11.88 8.55
N GLY A 13 10.76 11.74 8.06
CA GLY A 13 9.95 12.84 7.52
C GLY A 13 10.11 13.04 6.01
N GLU A 14 10.99 12.30 5.34
CA GLU A 14 11.23 12.36 3.90
C GLU A 14 10.23 11.47 3.15
N LEU A 15 8.93 11.73 3.34
CA LEU A 15 7.84 10.91 2.81
C LEU A 15 7.83 10.88 1.26
N GLY A 16 8.20 11.99 0.62
CA GLY A 16 8.25 12.09 -0.84
C GLY A 16 9.35 11.23 -1.47
N GLU A 17 10.56 11.27 -0.89
CA GLU A 17 11.68 10.44 -1.35
C GLU A 17 11.42 8.96 -1.07
N ALA A 18 10.87 8.65 0.11
CA ALA A 18 10.46 7.29 0.46
C ALA A 18 9.48 6.70 -0.56
N PHE A 19 8.48 7.48 -0.97
CA PHE A 19 7.50 7.07 -1.97
C PHE A 19 8.12 6.90 -3.37
N ALA A 20 8.99 7.82 -3.79
CA ALA A 20 9.69 7.71 -5.08
C ALA A 20 10.60 6.47 -5.13
N LEU A 21 11.31 6.19 -4.04
CA LEU A 21 12.19 5.02 -3.93
C LEU A 21 11.39 3.72 -3.91
N ALA A 22 10.24 3.70 -3.23
CA ALA A 22 9.33 2.56 -3.22
C ALA A 22 8.76 2.28 -4.63
N GLN A 23 8.40 3.31 -5.40
CA GLN A 23 7.97 3.15 -6.80
C GLN A 23 9.07 2.64 -7.73
N GLY A 24 10.34 2.95 -7.45
CA GLY A 24 11.48 2.48 -8.24
C GLY A 24 11.82 1.00 -8.06
N ILE A 25 11.10 0.25 -7.21
CA ILE A 25 11.37 -1.17 -6.97
C ILE A 25 10.86 -2.00 -8.16
N ALA A 26 11.78 -2.72 -8.81
CA ALA A 26 11.51 -3.47 -10.04
C ALA A 26 10.58 -4.69 -9.86
N ARG A 27 10.50 -5.25 -8.65
CA ARG A 27 9.63 -6.40 -8.34
C ARG A 27 8.29 -5.89 -7.81
N PRO A 28 7.16 -6.09 -8.50
CA PRO A 28 5.89 -5.47 -8.13
C PRO A 28 5.38 -5.88 -6.74
N LEU A 29 5.62 -7.11 -6.28
CA LEU A 29 5.27 -7.51 -4.91
C LEU A 29 6.16 -6.84 -3.85
N ASP A 30 7.45 -6.67 -4.13
CA ASP A 30 8.37 -5.94 -3.24
C ASP A 30 8.06 -4.43 -3.24
N GLN A 31 7.61 -3.90 -4.38
CA GLN A 31 7.14 -2.54 -4.58
C GLN A 31 5.88 -2.28 -3.73
N ALA A 32 4.86 -3.14 -3.85
CA ALA A 32 3.63 -3.07 -3.06
C ALA A 32 3.93 -3.14 -1.55
N ARG A 33 4.85 -4.01 -1.13
CA ARG A 33 5.29 -4.10 0.26
C ARG A 33 5.94 -2.82 0.76
N ALA A 34 6.82 -2.23 -0.04
CA ALA A 34 7.48 -0.98 0.32
C ALA A 34 6.48 0.18 0.38
N LEU A 35 5.57 0.28 -0.59
CA LEU A 35 4.51 1.29 -0.63
C LEU A 35 3.58 1.18 0.59
N ALA A 36 3.19 -0.03 1.00
CA ALA A 36 2.41 -0.23 2.23
C ALA A 36 3.16 0.24 3.48
N ALA A 37 4.48 0.01 3.54
CA ALA A 37 5.31 0.48 4.65
C ALA A 37 5.46 2.01 4.68
N VAL A 38 5.63 2.64 3.51
CA VAL A 38 5.64 4.11 3.37
C VAL A 38 4.29 4.69 3.80
N ALA A 39 3.19 4.08 3.35
CA ALA A 39 1.85 4.51 3.73
C ALA A 39 1.65 4.47 5.25
N ARG A 40 2.14 3.43 5.92
CA ARG A 40 2.06 3.30 7.37
C ARG A 40 2.82 4.40 8.11
N ALA A 41 4.01 4.74 7.65
CA ALA A 41 4.81 5.81 8.24
C ALA A 41 4.23 7.20 7.92
N ALA A 42 3.59 7.36 6.76
CA ALA A 42 2.92 8.58 6.34
C ALA A 42 1.60 8.82 7.05
N ALA A 43 0.83 7.77 7.40
CA ALA A 43 -0.51 7.88 7.97
C ALA A 43 -0.68 8.91 9.12
N PRO A 44 0.23 9.02 10.11
CA PRO A 44 0.09 10.01 11.18
C PRO A 44 0.41 11.46 10.76
N ALA A 45 1.16 11.67 9.68
CA ALA A 45 1.65 13.00 9.26
C ALA A 45 0.97 13.52 7.99
N ASP A 46 0.66 12.63 7.05
CA ASP A 46 0.06 12.92 5.75
C ASP A 46 -0.83 11.74 5.31
N ALA A 47 -2.11 11.82 5.67
CA ALA A 47 -3.11 10.83 5.30
C ALA A 47 -3.30 10.72 3.78
N GLN A 48 -3.09 11.81 3.04
CA GLN A 48 -3.27 11.83 1.58
C GLN A 48 -2.13 11.08 0.88
N LEU A 49 -0.89 11.26 1.33
CA LEU A 49 0.25 10.47 0.85
C LEU A 49 0.10 8.99 1.21
N ALA A 50 -0.39 8.69 2.42
CA ALA A 50 -0.66 7.32 2.84
C ALA A 50 -1.71 6.64 1.94
N GLN A 51 -2.83 7.31 1.65
CA GLN A 51 -3.86 6.80 0.75
C GLN A 51 -3.33 6.57 -0.67
N ARG A 52 -2.55 7.51 -1.21
CA ARG A 52 -1.93 7.37 -2.53
C ARG A 52 -0.98 6.17 -2.58
N ALA A 53 -0.15 5.99 -1.56
CA ALA A 53 0.77 4.86 -1.48
C ALA A 53 0.04 3.51 -1.42
N LEU A 54 -1.06 3.42 -0.68
CA LEU A 54 -1.91 2.23 -0.66
C LEU A 54 -2.58 1.98 -2.02
N ALA A 55 -3.07 3.01 -2.69
CA ALA A 55 -3.70 2.86 -4.00
C ALA A 55 -2.73 2.24 -5.03
N PHE A 56 -1.48 2.72 -5.10
CA PHE A 56 -0.46 2.13 -5.95
C PHE A 56 -0.11 0.69 -5.54
N ALA A 57 0.00 0.42 -4.23
CA ALA A 57 0.29 -0.92 -3.75
C ALA A 57 -0.80 -1.93 -4.17
N PHE A 58 -2.07 -1.56 -4.04
CA PHE A 58 -3.19 -2.40 -4.45
C PHE A 58 -3.29 -2.57 -5.96
N GLN A 59 -3.07 -1.51 -6.74
CA GLN A 59 -3.09 -1.58 -8.20
C GLN A 59 -2.09 -2.62 -8.71
N HIS A 60 -0.83 -2.55 -8.25
CA HIS A 60 0.20 -3.49 -8.67
C HIS A 60 -0.01 -4.90 -8.12
N ALA A 61 -0.59 -5.04 -6.92
CA ALA A 61 -0.92 -6.36 -6.39
C ALA A 61 -2.09 -7.01 -7.15
N ALA A 62 -3.08 -6.22 -7.57
CA ALA A 62 -4.22 -6.68 -8.38
C ALA A 62 -3.78 -7.16 -9.76
N GLU A 63 -2.82 -6.50 -10.39
CA GLU A 63 -2.22 -6.93 -11.66
C GLU A 63 -1.56 -8.32 -11.58
N LEU A 64 -1.04 -8.69 -10.41
CA LEU A 64 -0.39 -9.99 -10.17
C LEU A 64 -1.38 -11.10 -9.83
N GLY A 65 -2.53 -10.74 -9.27
CA GLY A 65 -3.62 -11.66 -8.97
C GLY A 65 -4.04 -11.68 -7.50
N ARG A 66 -4.94 -12.62 -7.19
CA ARG A 66 -5.65 -12.68 -5.91
C ARG A 66 -4.73 -12.89 -4.70
N ALA A 67 -3.74 -13.78 -4.80
CA ALA A 67 -2.88 -14.12 -3.66
C ALA A 67 -2.00 -12.93 -3.25
N GLU A 68 -1.50 -12.19 -4.24
CA GLU A 68 -0.68 -11.00 -4.06
C GLU A 68 -1.50 -9.85 -3.51
N THR A 69 -2.74 -9.69 -3.98
CA THR A 69 -3.68 -8.69 -3.45
C THR A 69 -4.01 -8.93 -1.98
N LEU A 70 -4.29 -10.18 -1.60
CA LEU A 70 -4.49 -10.55 -0.20
C LEU A 70 -3.25 -10.29 0.67
N ARG A 71 -2.05 -10.61 0.17
CA ARG A 71 -0.79 -10.26 0.85
C ARG A 71 -0.61 -8.76 1.00
N CYS A 72 -0.99 -7.98 -0.01
CA CYS A 72 -0.94 -6.52 0.06
C CYS A 72 -1.92 -5.98 1.10
N LEU A 73 -3.13 -6.53 1.17
CA LEU A 73 -4.12 -6.22 2.21
C LEU A 73 -3.55 -6.49 3.61
N GLU A 74 -2.87 -7.62 3.83
CA GLU A 74 -2.24 -7.93 5.12
C GLU A 74 -1.23 -6.84 5.54
N TRP A 75 -0.44 -6.32 4.61
CA TRP A 75 0.53 -5.26 4.90
C TRP A 75 -0.13 -3.89 5.09
N ALA A 76 -1.24 -3.64 4.38
CA ALA A 76 -1.98 -2.38 4.42
C ALA A 76 -2.98 -2.28 5.57
N ALA A 77 -3.45 -3.40 6.13
CA ALA A 77 -4.48 -3.47 7.16
C ALA A 77 -4.24 -2.53 8.37
N PRO A 78 -3.02 -2.42 8.93
CA PRO A 78 -2.77 -1.51 10.05
C PRO A 78 -2.96 -0.04 9.65
N THR A 79 -2.57 0.30 8.43
CA THR A 79 -2.66 1.65 7.87
C THR A 79 -4.11 2.01 7.54
N LEU A 80 -4.85 1.09 6.93
CA LEU A 80 -6.28 1.25 6.65
C LEU A 80 -7.07 1.49 7.94
N ALA A 81 -6.77 0.71 8.99
CA ALA A 81 -7.38 0.88 10.31
C ALA A 81 -7.07 2.25 10.94
N GLN A 82 -5.84 2.77 10.76
CA GLN A 82 -5.48 4.12 11.21
C GLN A 82 -6.16 5.23 10.41
N LEU A 83 -6.29 5.08 9.09
CA LEU A 83 -6.81 6.14 8.21
C LEU A 83 -8.33 6.27 8.22
N GLY A 84 -9.05 5.15 8.36
CA GLY A 84 -10.51 5.16 8.22
C GLY A 84 -11.24 4.06 9.00
N GLY A 85 -10.55 3.35 9.90
CA GLY A 85 -11.15 2.29 10.70
C GLY A 85 -11.49 1.02 9.91
N VAL A 86 -12.34 0.17 10.49
CA VAL A 86 -12.77 -1.11 9.91
C VAL A 86 -13.54 -0.93 8.59
N ASP A 87 -14.28 0.16 8.44
CA ASP A 87 -15.09 0.42 7.25
C ASP A 87 -14.24 0.57 5.98
N LEU A 88 -13.08 1.23 6.09
CA LEU A 88 -12.16 1.42 4.96
C LEU A 88 -11.48 0.09 4.57
N LEU A 89 -11.22 -0.78 5.55
CA LEU A 89 -10.69 -2.12 5.32
C LEU A 89 -11.70 -2.99 4.57
N LEU A 90 -12.96 -2.96 5.00
CA LEU A 90 -14.05 -3.71 4.36
C LEU A 90 -14.35 -3.16 2.96
N ALA A 91 -14.35 -1.85 2.78
CA ALA A 91 -14.52 -1.21 1.48
C ALA A 91 -13.41 -1.63 0.50
N ALA A 92 -12.15 -1.64 0.96
CA ALA A 92 -11.03 -2.11 0.15
C ALA A 92 -11.18 -3.59 -0.24
N ALA A 93 -11.58 -4.46 0.69
CA ALA A 93 -11.83 -5.87 0.40
C ALA A 93 -12.99 -6.06 -0.60
N SER A 94 -14.08 -5.31 -0.45
CA SER A 94 -15.22 -5.38 -1.39
C SER A 94 -14.89 -4.87 -2.78
N ALA A 95 -14.06 -3.84 -2.90
CA ALA A 95 -13.62 -3.32 -4.20
C ALA A 95 -12.74 -4.34 -4.96
N ILE A 96 -11.98 -5.17 -4.23
CA ILE A 96 -11.21 -6.28 -4.82
C ILE A 96 -12.15 -7.36 -5.35
N ASP A 97 -13.17 -7.75 -4.58
CA ASP A 97 -14.18 -8.72 -5.02
C ASP A 97 -14.97 -8.22 -6.25
N GLU A 98 -15.22 -6.92 -6.34
CA GLU A 98 -15.93 -6.29 -7.47
C GLU A 98 -15.06 -6.28 -8.74
N ILE A 99 -13.76 -6.00 -8.63
CA ILE A 99 -12.81 -6.12 -9.74
C ILE A 99 -12.76 -7.58 -10.24
N ASP A 100 -12.77 -8.56 -9.33
CA ASP A 100 -12.80 -9.98 -9.68
C ASP A 100 -14.09 -10.35 -10.45
N SER A 101 -15.23 -9.74 -10.11
CA SER A 101 -16.52 -10.01 -10.77
C SER A 101 -16.58 -9.57 -12.24
N TRP A 102 -15.64 -8.72 -12.69
CA TRP A 102 -15.60 -8.24 -14.08
C TRP A 102 -14.88 -9.19 -15.04
N TRP A 103 -14.17 -10.19 -14.49
CA TRP A 103 -13.41 -11.17 -15.27
C TRP A 103 -13.97 -12.59 -15.17
N ALA A 104 -15.12 -12.78 -14.52
CA ALA A 104 -15.86 -14.04 -14.40
C ALA A 104 -17.00 -14.13 -15.44
#